data_AF-A0A645IJY8-F1
#
_entry.id   AF-A0A645IJY8-F1
#
_cell.length_a   1.000
_cell.length_b   1.000
_cell.length_c   1.000
_cell.angle_alpha   90.00
_cell.angle_beta   90.00
_cell.angle_gamma   90.00
#
_symmetry.space_group_name_H-M   'P 1'
#
loop_
_entity.id
_entity.type
_entity.pdbx_description
1 polymer ?
#
loop_
_entity_poly.entity_id
_entity_poly.type
_entity_poly.pdbx_seq_one_letter_code
_entity_poly.pdbx_strand_id
1 'polypeptide(L)'
;MCRLVGFSDDLTKRILSGRKVGFKGSLYSPEYKRKFLTEHSVAQIEPEPGKPDKLRLAIDGVDIIEWFRIKYREFQRSVGIEWTDRNQGKGRKM
;
A
#
# COMPACT_ATOMS: atom_id res chain seq x y z
N MET A 1 -0.44 11.00 17.81
CA MET A 1 -0.67 11.67 16.51
C MET A 1 -0.47 10.67 15.39
N CYS A 2 -1.56 10.07 14.89
CA CYS A 2 -1.50 9.10 13.79
C CYS A 2 -1.21 9.84 12.49
N ARG A 3 0.08 10.08 12.22
CA ARG A 3 0.60 10.52 10.91
C ARG A 3 0.52 9.32 9.96
N LEU A 4 -0.71 8.87 9.70
CA LEU A 4 -1.02 7.76 8.82
C LEU A 4 -0.59 8.22 7.42
N VAL A 5 0.63 7.85 7.03
CA VAL A 5 1.04 7.66 5.63
C VAL A 5 1.00 8.89 4.69
N GLY A 6 0.72 10.10 5.22
CA GLY A 6 0.67 11.33 4.45
C GLY A 6 -0.69 11.60 3.79
N PHE A 7 -1.75 10.93 4.24
CA PHE A 7 -3.10 11.28 3.84
C PHE A 7 -3.52 12.62 4.45
N SER A 8 -4.13 13.49 3.64
CA SER A 8 -4.81 14.69 4.15
C SER A 8 -5.92 14.27 5.11
N ASP A 9 -6.20 15.08 6.13
CA ASP A 9 -7.22 14.80 7.15
C ASP A 9 -8.61 14.51 6.53
N ASP A 10 -8.94 15.20 5.42
CA ASP A 10 -10.16 14.94 4.64
C ASP A 10 -10.20 13.51 4.08
N LEU A 11 -9.10 13.08 3.45
CA LEU A 11 -9.03 11.73 2.89
C LEU A 11 -9.14 10.68 3.99
N THR A 12 -8.45 10.91 5.11
CA THR A 12 -8.49 10.02 6.27
C THR A 12 -9.92 9.87 6.79
N LYS A 13 -10.68 10.96 6.96
CA LYS A 13 -12.09 10.91 7.38
C LYS A 13 -12.96 10.11 6.40
N ARG A 14 -12.78 10.34 5.09
CA ARG A 14 -13.60 9.66 4.07
C ARG A 14 -13.31 8.17 3.99
N ILE A 15 -12.04 7.78 4.14
CA ILE A 15 -11.60 6.38 4.17
C ILE A 15 -12.08 5.70 5.46
N LEU A 16 -11.97 6.37 6.62
CA LEU A 16 -12.51 5.89 7.90
C LEU A 16 -14.03 5.70 7.89
N SER A 17 -14.74 6.42 7.02
CA SER A 17 -16.18 6.24 6.82
C SER A 17 -16.53 4.94 6.06
N GLY A 18 -15.54 4.10 5.72
CA GLY A 18 -15.74 2.84 4.98
C GLY A 18 -16.02 3.04 3.49
N ARG A 19 -15.84 4.26 2.97
CA ARG A 19 -16.05 4.56 1.55
C ARG A 19 -14.76 4.36 0.77
N LYS A 20 -14.90 3.87 -0.46
CA LYS A 20 -13.82 3.84 -1.45
C LYS A 20 -13.54 5.27 -1.91
N VAL A 21 -12.32 5.76 -1.70
CA VAL A 21 -11.89 7.11 -2.08
C VAL A 21 -10.78 7.01 -3.09
N GLY A 22 -11.07 7.35 -4.34
CA GLY A 22 -10.04 7.59 -5.35
C GLY A 22 -9.20 8.80 -4.96
N PHE A 23 -7.88 8.66 -5.00
CA PHE A 23 -6.95 9.74 -4.72
C PHE A 23 -5.81 9.75 -5.74
N LYS A 24 -5.34 10.97 -6.02
CA LYS A 24 -4.17 11.26 -6.83
C LYS A 24 -3.17 12.01 -5.96
N GLY A 25 -1.92 11.58 -5.94
CA GLY A 25 -0.89 12.20 -5.14
C GLY A 25 0.28 11.28 -4.82
N SER A 26 0.97 11.57 -3.73
CA SER A 26 2.12 10.77 -3.30
C SER A 26 1.93 10.25 -1.87
N LEU A 27 2.05 8.94 -1.68
CA LEU A 27 2.01 8.32 -0.36
C LEU A 27 3.41 8.13 0.19
N TYR A 28 3.62 8.51 1.44
CA TYR A 28 4.91 8.31 2.10
C TYR A 28 4.95 6.92 2.73
N SER A 29 5.84 6.06 2.23
CA SER A 29 6.13 4.78 2.87
C SER A 29 7.16 4.98 3.98
N PRO A 30 6.81 4.71 5.25
CA PRO A 30 7.80 4.70 6.33
C PRO A 30 8.79 3.54 6.19
N GLU A 31 8.37 2.42 5.59
CA GLU A 31 9.20 1.23 5.37
C GLU A 31 10.36 1.51 4.41
N TYR A 32 10.05 2.16 3.27
CA TYR A 32 11.05 2.54 2.27
C TYR A 32 11.59 3.97 2.46
N LYS A 33 11.11 4.69 3.48
CA LYS A 33 11.41 6.12 3.75
C LYS A 33 11.30 7.01 2.52
N ARG A 34 10.33 6.74 1.65
CA ARG A 34 10.18 7.43 0.36
C ARG A 34 8.73 7.60 -0.03
N LYS A 35 8.47 8.61 -0.88
CA LYS A 35 7.15 8.87 -1.44
C LYS A 35 6.95 8.08 -2.74
N PHE A 36 5.80 7.45 -2.87
CA PHE A 36 5.33 6.77 -4.08
C PHE A 36 4.19 7.55 -4.70
N LEU A 37 4.34 7.91 -5.98
CA LEU A 37 3.32 8.61 -6.73
C LEU A 37 2.25 7.63 -7.22
N THR A 38 1.00 8.09 -7.18
CA THR A 38 -0.14 7.40 -7.76
C THR A 38 -1.13 8.39 -8.35
N GLU A 39 -1.64 8.08 -9.54
CA GLU A 39 -2.59 8.93 -10.26
C GLU A 39 -4.05 8.49 -10.10
N HIS A 40 -4.28 7.18 -9.95
CA HIS A 40 -5.61 6.58 -9.92
C HIS A 40 -5.69 5.43 -8.91
N SER A 41 -5.22 5.64 -7.67
CA SER A 41 -5.39 4.64 -6.62
C SER A 41 -6.64 4.89 -5.80
N VAL A 42 -7.26 3.80 -5.34
CA VAL A 42 -8.45 3.86 -4.49
C VAL A 42 -8.08 3.40 -3.09
N ALA A 43 -8.24 4.27 -2.09
CA ALA A 43 -8.07 3.91 -0.68
C ALA A 43 -9.43 3.55 -0.05
N GLN A 44 -9.44 2.51 0.77
CA GLN A 44 -10.60 2.10 1.54
C GLN A 44 -10.17 1.49 2.89
N ILE A 45 -10.99 1.67 3.93
CA ILE A 45 -10.87 0.89 5.15
C ILE A 45 -11.73 -0.35 4.97
N GLU A 46 -11.11 -1.51 5.13
CA GLU A 46 -11.79 -2.80 5.12
C GLU A 46 -11.36 -3.60 6.36
N PRO A 47 -12.19 -4.55 6.82
CA PRO A 47 -11.80 -5.48 7.87
C PRO A 47 -10.60 -6.33 7.43
N GLU A 48 -9.71 -6.63 8.37
CA GLU A 48 -8.57 -7.52 8.17
C GLU A 48 -9.09 -8.95 7.90
N PRO A 49 -8.52 -9.69 6.92
CA PRO A 49 -9.04 -10.98 6.52
C PRO A 49 -8.68 -11.97 7.64
N GLY A 50 -9.70 -12.48 8.31
CA GLY A 50 -9.55 -13.30 9.52
C GLY A 50 -9.64 -12.54 10.84
N LYS A 51 -9.75 -11.20 10.84
CA LYS A 51 -10.01 -10.39 12.03
C LYS A 51 -10.99 -9.25 11.71
N PRO A 52 -12.32 -9.52 11.74
CA PRO A 52 -13.33 -8.51 11.42
C PRO A 52 -13.37 -7.32 12.40
N ASP A 53 -12.84 -7.50 13.61
CA ASP A 53 -12.70 -6.44 14.62
C ASP A 53 -11.58 -5.44 14.29
N LYS A 54 -10.63 -5.84 13.44
CA LYS A 54 -9.52 -4.98 13.01
C LYS A 54 -9.79 -4.38 11.66
N LEU A 55 -9.66 -3.07 11.58
CA LEU A 55 -9.72 -2.32 10.34
C LEU A 55 -8.30 -2.12 9.81
N ARG A 56 -8.12 -2.37 8.52
CA ARG A 56 -6.88 -2.10 7.79
C ARG A 56 -7.15 -1.18 6.61
N LEU A 57 -6.10 -0.46 6.23
CA LEU A 57 -6.13 0.42 5.08
C LEU A 57 -5.72 -0.36 3.84
N ALA A 58 -6.67 -0.60 2.95
CA ALA A 58 -6.41 -1.20 1.65
C ALA A 58 -6.37 -0.13 0.56
N ILE A 59 -5.34 -0.20 -0.29
CA ILE A 59 -5.22 0.59 -1.51
C ILE A 59 -5.43 -0.36 -2.68
N ASP A 60 -6.39 -0.09 -3.54
CA ASP A 60 -6.74 -0.94 -4.70
C ASP A 60 -7.16 -2.37 -4.33
N GLY A 61 -7.62 -2.57 -3.08
CA GLY A 61 -7.99 -3.89 -2.55
C GLY A 61 -6.81 -4.73 -2.04
N VAL A 62 -5.59 -4.17 -2.02
CA VAL A 62 -4.43 -4.77 -1.35
C VAL A 62 -4.05 -3.95 -0.12
N ASP A 63 -3.45 -4.60 0.89
CA ASP A 63 -2.98 -3.90 2.08
C ASP A 63 -1.98 -2.79 1.71
N ILE A 64 -1.99 -1.68 2.45
CA ILE A 64 -1.09 -0.55 2.19
C ILE A 64 0.40 -0.94 2.20
N ILE A 65 0.81 -1.90 3.05
CA ILE A 65 2.18 -2.41 3.09
C ILE A 65 2.49 -3.14 1.79
N GLU A 66 1.58 -4.01 1.34
CA GLU A 66 1.73 -4.75 0.08
C GLU A 66 1.71 -3.81 -1.14
N TRP A 67 0.85 -2.79 -1.12
CA TRP A 67 0.80 -1.75 -2.14
C TRP A 67 2.14 -1.02 -2.27
N PHE A 68 2.77 -0.65 -1.14
CA PHE A 68 4.11 -0.06 -1.17
C PHE A 68 5.16 -1.01 -1.74
N ARG A 69 5.12 -2.31 -1.40
CA ARG A 69 5.99 -3.32 -2.01
C ARG A 69 5.83 -3.37 -3.52
N ILE A 70 4.59 -3.38 -4.02
CA ILE A 70 4.30 -3.38 -5.46
C ILE A 70 4.84 -2.12 -6.12
N LYS A 71 4.54 -0.93 -5.58
CA LYS A 71 5.03 0.34 -6.14
C LYS A 71 6.55 0.48 -6.07
N TYR A 72 7.18 -0.07 -5.05
CA TYR A 72 8.64 -0.14 -4.98
C TYR A 72 9.20 -1.04 -6.08
N ARG A 73 8.62 -2.22 -6.30
CA ARG A 73 9.01 -3.12 -7.40
C ARG A 73 8.81 -2.48 -8.77
N GLU A 74 7.69 -1.82 -9.01
CA GLU A 74 7.44 -1.11 -10.27
C GLU A 74 8.47 -0.01 -10.50
N PHE A 75 8.74 0.79 -9.48
CA PHE A 75 9.79 1.81 -9.56
C PHE A 75 11.14 1.20 -9.89
N GLN A 76 11.53 0.12 -9.18
CA GLN A 76 12.81 -0.56 -9.40
C GLN A 76 12.94 -1.11 -10.81
N ARG A 77 11.88 -1.74 -11.32
CA ARG A 77 11.83 -2.21 -12.71
C ARG A 77 11.95 -1.05 -13.70
N SER A 78 11.29 0.07 -13.43
CA SER A 78 11.37 1.27 -14.27
C SER A 78 12.76 1.90 -14.29
N VAL A 79 13.57 1.73 -13.24
CA VAL A 79 14.97 2.20 -13.20
C VAL A 79 15.98 1.12 -13.60
N GLY A 80 15.53 -0.02 -14.13
CA GLY A 80 16.41 -1.11 -14.59
C GLY A 80 17.05 -1.93 -13.46
N ILE A 81 16.56 -1.81 -12.23
CA ILE A 81 17.01 -2.63 -11.10
C ILE A 81 16.21 -3.94 -11.10
N GLU A 82 16.84 -5.03 -11.56
CA GLU A 82 16.30 -6.38 -11.35
C GLU A 82 16.38 -6.75 -9.87
N TRP A 83 15.26 -6.60 -9.15
CA TRP A 83 15.14 -7.15 -7.82
C TRP A 83 14.87 -8.65 -7.92
N THR A 84 15.91 -9.45 -7.66
CA THR A 84 15.74 -10.87 -7.36
C THR A 84 15.05 -10.97 -6.00
N ASP A 85 13.82 -11.47 -6.01
CA ASP A 85 13.14 -11.86 -4.79
C ASP A 85 14.01 -12.95 -4.13
N ARG A 86 14.84 -12.57 -3.14
CA ARG A 86 15.65 -13.50 -2.34
C ARG A 86 14.78 -14.48 -1.52
N ASN A 87 13.45 -14.47 -1.68
CA ASN A 87 12.53 -15.43 -1.08
C ASN A 87 11.92 -16.42 -2.09
N GLN A 88 12.35 -16.44 -3.36
CA GLN A 88 12.13 -17.60 -4.25
C GLN A 88 13.13 -18.73 -3.94
N GLY A 89 13.21 -19.09 -2.65
CA GLY A 89 14.22 -19.99 -2.10
C GLY A 89 13.67 -21.00 -1.09
N LYS A 90 12.37 -21.35 -1.13
CA LYS A 90 11.86 -22.56 -0.49
C LYS A 90 10.66 -23.11 -1.27
N GLY A 91 10.92 -24.07 -2.16
CA GLY A 91 9.81 -24.80 -2.80
C GLY A 91 10.09 -25.42 -4.17
N ARG A 92 11.28 -25.97 -4.41
CA ARG A 92 11.46 -26.97 -5.48
C ARG A 92 12.22 -28.15 -4.90
N LYS A 93 11.48 -29.01 -4.18
CA LYS A 93 11.83 -30.42 -4.01
C LYS A 93 10.87 -31.18 -4.89
N MET A 94 11.36 -31.69 -6.02
CA MET A 94 10.96 -32.93 -6.67
C MET A 94 12.16 -33.36 -7.52
#